data_AF-A0A3C0KFA1-F1
#
_entry.id   AF-A0A3C0KFA1-F1
#
_cell.length_a   1.000
_cell.length_b   1.000
_cell.length_c   1.000
_cell.angle_alpha   90.00
_cell.angle_beta   90.00
_cell.angle_gamma   90.00
#
_symmetry.space_group_name_H-M   'P 1'
#
loop_
_entity.id
_entity.type
_entity.pdbx_description
1 polymer ?
#
loop_
_entity_poly.entity_id
_entity_poly.type
_entity_poly.pdbx_seq_one_letter_code
_entity_poly.pdbx_strand_id
1 'polypeptide(L)'
;MNDIICPHCGKAFKIDEAGYADILQQVRDSDFEHQLHERLELAEREKQAAIELARAQLSAAWQKQSAEREAEVQRLKAQLEAGEVARQLAVAQALSEVEKQRDALASELDKARQETQAVRQLAEAQRLADLQKTAASKDSEIQDLKARLAEVALSQKLAITEALASVEKQRDELQASLAQARLEKQLAEQSLKERYEVQLKDRDDAIERLRDMKARLSTKMVGETLEQHCETEFNRIRATAFPRAYFEKDNDARTGSKGDYIFRDTDESGTEIVSIMFEMKNESDATATRKRNEDFLKELDKDRTEKGCEYAVLVSLLEP
;
A
#
# COMPACT_ATOMS: atom_id res chain seq x y z
N MET A 1 89.38 157.96 85.45
CA MET A 1 88.62 159.23 85.41
C MET A 1 89.02 160.00 84.16
N ASN A 2 88.13 160.04 83.16
CA ASN A 2 88.23 160.93 82.00
C ASN A 2 86.93 161.75 81.97
N ASP A 3 87.03 163.07 81.90
CA ASP A 3 85.85 163.94 81.77
C ASP A 3 85.34 163.89 80.33
N ILE A 4 84.13 163.36 80.11
CA ILE A 4 83.46 163.36 78.81
C ILE A 4 82.46 164.51 78.79
N ILE A 5 82.62 165.41 77.82
CA ILE A 5 81.77 166.59 77.63
C ILE A 5 80.68 166.22 76.62
N CYS A 6 79.42 166.31 77.02
CA CYS A 6 78.29 166.05 76.12
C CYS A 6 78.25 167.08 74.98
N PRO A 7 78.29 166.64 73.70
CA PRO A 7 78.32 167.53 72.55
C PRO A 7 77.01 168.32 72.33
N HIS A 8 75.94 168.05 73.09
CA HIS A 8 74.64 168.71 72.95
C HIS A 8 74.30 169.72 74.06
N CYS A 9 74.97 169.70 75.21
CA CYS A 9 74.65 170.62 76.32
C CYS A 9 75.85 171.09 77.16
N GLY A 10 77.08 170.72 76.80
CA GLY A 10 78.32 171.32 77.32
C GLY A 10 78.63 171.11 78.81
N LYS A 11 77.80 170.38 79.56
CA LYS A 11 78.05 170.03 80.97
C LYS A 11 78.80 168.71 81.08
N ALA A 12 79.86 168.71 81.88
CA ALA A 12 80.60 167.50 82.25
C ALA A 12 79.82 166.72 83.32
N PHE A 13 79.59 165.43 83.09
CA PHE A 13 78.98 164.51 84.06
C PHE A 13 79.83 163.24 84.19
N LYS A 14 79.90 162.70 85.41
CA LYS A 14 80.63 161.46 85.74
C LYS A 14 79.62 160.32 85.87
N ILE A 15 79.81 159.24 85.12
CA ILE A 15 78.93 158.05 85.12
C ILE A 15 79.57 156.95 85.98
N ASP A 16 78.74 156.33 86.83
CA ASP A 16 79.03 155.22 87.73
C ASP A 16 78.78 153.86 87.03
N GLU A 17 79.66 152.88 87.26
CA GLU A 17 79.80 151.62 86.51
C GLU A 17 78.64 150.63 86.73
N ALA A 18 77.84 150.79 87.80
CA ALA A 18 76.77 149.86 88.15
C ALA A 18 75.55 149.91 87.20
N GLY A 19 75.17 151.09 86.70
CA GLY A 19 74.03 151.24 85.77
C GLY A 19 74.31 150.76 84.34
N TYR A 20 75.60 150.67 83.98
CA TYR A 20 76.01 150.13 82.68
C TYR A 20 75.88 148.60 82.65
N ALA A 21 76.10 147.91 83.77
CA ALA A 21 76.06 146.44 83.85
C ALA A 21 74.66 145.85 83.66
N ASP A 22 73.62 146.45 84.25
CA ASP A 22 72.23 145.96 84.12
C ASP A 22 71.68 146.15 82.70
N ILE A 23 71.96 147.28 82.06
CA ILE A 23 71.59 147.52 80.65
C ILE A 23 72.32 146.55 79.73
N LEU A 24 73.60 146.27 80.00
CA LEU A 24 74.38 145.29 79.22
C LEU A 24 73.84 143.87 79.39
N GLN A 25 73.42 143.48 80.59
CA GLN A 25 72.85 142.16 80.84
C GLN A 25 71.48 142.00 80.20
N GLN A 26 70.61 143.02 80.27
CA GLN A 26 69.27 142.98 79.66
C GLN A 26 69.32 142.92 78.13
N VAL A 27 70.25 143.67 77.50
CA VAL A 27 70.49 143.60 76.04
C VAL A 27 71.11 142.25 75.65
N ARG A 28 72.02 141.71 76.45
CA ARG A 28 72.67 140.42 76.19
C ARG A 28 71.71 139.25 76.37
N ASP A 29 70.80 139.31 77.34
CA ASP A 29 69.76 138.31 77.58
C ASP A 29 68.68 138.38 76.49
N SER A 30 68.26 139.57 76.05
CA SER A 30 67.30 139.69 74.93
C SER A 30 67.90 139.26 73.60
N ASP A 31 69.15 139.63 73.32
CA ASP A 31 69.85 139.23 72.10
C ASP A 31 70.14 137.72 72.11
N PHE A 32 70.44 137.14 73.28
CA PHE A 32 70.62 135.69 73.44
C PHE A 32 69.30 134.94 73.25
N GLU A 33 68.19 135.39 73.84
CA GLU A 33 66.88 134.78 73.62
C GLU A 33 66.43 134.89 72.15
N HIS A 34 66.68 136.02 71.49
CA HIS A 34 66.42 136.18 70.06
C HIS A 34 67.24 135.18 69.23
N GLN A 35 68.55 135.07 69.49
CA GLN A 35 69.43 134.11 68.80
C GLN A 35 69.05 132.65 69.10
N LEU A 36 68.63 132.35 70.33
CA LEU A 36 68.15 131.02 70.71
C LEU A 36 66.82 130.70 70.02
N HIS A 37 65.90 131.66 69.95
CA HIS A 37 64.63 131.51 69.25
C HIS A 37 64.85 131.30 67.75
N GLU A 38 65.71 132.10 67.12
CA GLU A 38 66.06 131.98 65.70
C GLU A 38 66.71 130.61 65.39
N ARG A 39 67.57 130.11 66.29
CA ARG A 39 68.14 128.76 66.20
C ARG A 39 67.10 127.65 66.40
N LEU A 40 66.18 127.81 67.34
CA LEU A 40 65.09 126.85 67.57
C LEU A 40 64.11 126.83 66.40
N GLU A 41 63.79 127.99 65.81
CA GLU A 41 63.00 128.08 64.59
C GLU A 41 63.71 127.41 63.41
N LEU A 42 65.01 127.66 63.23
CA LEU A 42 65.80 127.00 62.20
C LEU A 42 65.81 125.48 62.41
N ALA A 43 66.06 125.02 63.63
CA ALA A 43 66.06 123.59 63.97
C ALA A 43 64.68 122.94 63.78
N GLU A 44 63.59 123.64 64.11
CA GLU A 44 62.23 123.15 63.88
C GLU A 44 61.89 123.12 62.39
N ARG A 45 62.32 124.11 61.60
CA ARG A 45 62.20 124.09 60.13
C ARG A 45 63.01 122.96 59.51
N GLU A 46 64.24 122.74 59.96
CA GLU A 46 65.09 121.63 59.52
C GLU A 46 64.47 120.26 59.87
N LYS A 47 63.95 120.11 61.09
CA LYS A 47 63.24 118.90 61.52
C LYS A 47 61.97 118.66 60.70
N GLN A 48 61.17 119.69 60.44
CA GLN A 48 59.98 119.60 59.59
C GLN A 48 60.35 119.21 58.16
N ALA A 49 61.39 119.82 57.59
CA ALA A 49 61.92 119.45 56.28
C ALA A 49 62.45 118.00 56.25
N ALA A 50 63.12 117.55 57.32
CA ALA A 50 63.60 116.18 57.44
C ALA A 50 62.44 115.16 57.54
N ILE A 51 61.37 115.49 58.27
CA ILE A 51 60.16 114.66 58.36
C ILE A 51 59.44 114.60 57.01
N GLU A 52 59.28 115.73 56.32
CA GLU A 52 58.68 115.78 54.99
C GLU A 52 59.51 115.01 53.96
N LEU A 53 60.84 115.14 53.99
CA LEU A 53 61.73 114.35 53.15
C LEU A 53 61.61 112.86 53.45
N ALA A 54 61.56 112.46 54.72
CA ALA A 54 61.37 111.07 55.12
C ALA A 54 60.01 110.52 54.66
N ARG A 55 58.93 111.31 54.76
CA ARG A 55 57.60 110.97 54.25
C ARG A 55 57.60 110.82 52.73
N ALA A 56 58.26 111.72 52.01
CA ALA A 56 58.39 111.66 50.56
C ALA A 56 59.22 110.46 50.09
N GLN A 57 60.32 110.15 50.78
CA GLN A 57 61.13 108.96 50.51
C GLN A 57 60.35 107.67 50.79
N LEU A 58 59.60 107.63 51.90
CA LEU A 58 58.75 106.49 52.24
C LEU A 58 57.63 106.32 51.21
N SER A 59 56.93 107.38 50.81
CA SER A 59 55.88 107.30 49.80
C SER A 59 56.43 106.87 48.43
N ALA A 60 57.60 107.38 48.03
CA ALA A 60 58.28 106.94 46.81
C ALA A 60 58.69 105.46 46.88
N ALA A 61 59.21 104.99 48.02
CA ALA A 61 59.54 103.58 48.23
C ALA A 61 58.30 102.68 48.17
N TRP A 62 57.19 103.09 48.79
CA TRP A 62 55.91 102.38 48.71
C TRP A 62 55.33 102.37 47.30
N GLN A 63 55.38 103.50 46.58
CA GLN A 63 54.95 103.57 45.18
C GLN A 63 55.78 102.64 44.30
N LYS A 64 57.11 102.61 44.49
CA LYS A 64 57.99 101.70 43.78
C LYS A 64 57.65 100.24 44.07
N GLN A 65 57.50 99.86 45.34
CA GLN A 65 57.13 98.50 45.72
C GLN A 65 55.75 98.11 45.19
N SER A 66 54.78 99.01 45.23
CA SER A 66 53.44 98.79 44.68
C SER A 66 53.49 98.57 43.17
N ALA A 67 54.27 99.37 42.44
CA ALA A 67 54.47 99.20 41.01
C ALA A 67 55.17 97.87 40.66
N GLU A 68 56.18 97.46 41.43
CA GLU A 68 56.84 96.16 41.28
C GLU A 68 55.86 94.99 41.54
N ARG A 69 55.01 95.11 42.56
CA ARG A 69 53.98 94.10 42.87
C ARG A 69 52.90 94.04 41.81
N GLU A 70 52.43 95.18 41.31
CA GLU A 70 51.45 95.22 40.23
C GLU A 70 52.04 94.60 38.95
N ALA A 71 53.29 94.93 38.60
CA ALA A 71 53.98 94.30 37.48
C ALA A 71 54.10 92.78 37.64
N GLU A 72 54.42 92.30 38.84
CA GLU A 72 54.48 90.87 39.15
C GLU A 72 53.10 90.20 39.05
N VAL A 73 52.05 90.85 39.54
CA VAL A 73 50.66 90.35 39.43
C VAL A 73 50.24 90.26 37.97
N GLN A 74 50.53 91.29 37.15
CA GLN A 74 50.23 91.25 35.72
C GLN A 74 51.02 90.15 35.01
N ARG A 75 52.29 89.93 35.39
CA ARG A 75 53.10 88.82 34.86
C ARG A 75 52.50 87.46 35.21
N LEU A 76 52.13 87.24 36.48
CA LEU A 76 51.52 85.98 36.92
C LEU A 76 50.15 85.73 36.28
N LYS A 77 49.33 86.78 36.11
CA LYS A 77 48.06 86.69 35.38
C LYS A 77 48.28 86.26 33.93
N ALA A 78 49.20 86.90 33.22
CA ALA A 78 49.54 86.53 31.84
C ALA A 78 50.07 85.10 31.74
N GLN A 79 50.86 84.63 32.72
CA GLN A 79 51.33 83.24 32.78
C GLN A 79 50.18 82.25 33.03
N LEU A 80 49.24 82.57 33.91
CA LEU A 80 48.06 81.74 34.17
C LEU A 80 47.16 81.66 32.93
N GLU A 81 46.85 82.78 32.30
CA GLU A 81 46.05 82.84 31.07
C GLU A 81 46.73 82.06 29.93
N ALA A 82 48.04 82.24 29.74
CA ALA A 82 48.79 81.47 28.76
C ALA A 82 48.78 79.96 29.06
N GLY A 83 48.88 79.58 30.34
CA GLY A 83 48.79 78.19 30.79
C GLY A 83 47.39 77.59 30.57
N GLU A 84 46.33 78.34 30.82
CA GLU A 84 44.95 77.93 30.57
C GLU A 84 44.68 77.72 29.08
N VAL A 85 45.13 78.66 28.23
CA VAL A 85 45.02 78.54 26.77
C VAL A 85 45.80 77.33 26.26
N ALA A 86 47.03 77.11 26.75
CA ALA A 86 47.83 75.94 26.38
C ALA A 86 47.15 74.63 26.79
N ARG A 87 46.53 74.58 27.98
CA ARG A 87 45.76 73.42 28.46
C ARG A 87 44.51 73.18 27.61
N GLN A 88 43.75 74.22 27.30
CA GLN A 88 42.57 74.11 26.44
C GLN A 88 42.95 73.62 25.04
N LEU A 89 44.04 74.12 24.47
CA LEU A 89 44.55 73.67 23.17
C LEU A 89 44.99 72.21 23.22
N ALA A 90 45.72 71.80 24.26
CA ALA A 90 46.15 70.41 24.43
C ALA A 90 44.94 69.46 24.57
N VAL A 91 43.91 69.85 25.32
CA VAL A 91 42.67 69.07 25.45
C VAL A 91 41.91 69.02 24.11
N ALA A 92 41.79 70.14 23.40
CA ALA A 92 41.12 70.18 22.10
C ALA A 92 41.84 69.30 21.06
N GLN A 93 43.17 69.33 21.04
CA GLN A 93 43.98 68.46 20.17
C GLN A 93 43.81 66.98 20.52
N ALA A 94 43.86 66.63 21.81
CA ALA A 94 43.64 65.25 22.26
C ALA A 94 42.23 64.76 21.92
N LEU A 95 41.20 65.57 22.12
CA LEU A 95 39.82 65.24 21.76
C LEU A 95 39.67 65.07 20.24
N SER A 96 40.26 65.96 19.44
CA SER A 96 40.20 65.85 17.98
C SER A 96 40.83 64.55 17.48
N GLU A 97 41.93 64.10 18.08
CA GLU A 97 42.57 62.83 17.73
C GLU A 97 41.69 61.63 18.12
N VAL A 98 41.10 61.64 19.32
CA VAL A 98 40.17 60.59 19.77
C VAL A 98 38.92 60.55 18.89
N GLU A 99 38.36 61.70 18.50
CA GLU A 99 37.21 61.78 17.60
C GLU A 99 37.53 61.19 16.23
N LYS A 100 38.70 61.52 15.65
CA LYS A 100 39.14 60.91 14.39
C LYS A 100 39.29 59.40 14.48
N GLN A 101 39.88 58.90 15.57
CA GLN A 101 40.04 57.46 15.78
C GLN A 101 38.69 56.77 15.97
N ARG A 102 37.77 57.37 16.73
CA ARG A 102 36.39 56.89 16.89
C ARG A 102 35.68 56.81 15.55
N ASP A 103 35.77 57.86 14.74
CA ASP A 103 35.06 57.93 13.45
C ASP A 103 35.66 56.94 12.44
N ALA A 104 36.99 56.75 12.46
CA ALA A 104 37.65 55.71 11.67
C ALA A 104 37.20 54.30 12.08
N LEU A 105 37.21 53.99 13.39
CA LEU A 105 36.76 52.69 13.92
C LEU A 105 35.28 52.44 13.65
N ALA A 106 34.43 53.48 13.74
CA ALA A 106 33.01 53.37 13.42
C ALA A 106 32.82 53.02 11.94
N SER A 107 33.57 53.67 11.03
CA SER A 107 33.53 53.36 9.60
C SER A 107 34.02 51.94 9.30
N GLU A 108 35.10 51.49 9.93
CA GLU A 108 35.61 50.12 9.78
C GLU A 108 34.61 49.08 10.31
N LEU A 109 33.99 49.34 11.45
CA LEU A 109 32.97 48.46 12.03
C LEU A 109 31.76 48.33 11.12
N ASP A 110 31.29 49.43 10.54
CA ASP A 110 30.16 49.42 9.61
C ASP A 110 30.49 48.67 8.32
N LYS A 111 31.70 48.83 7.77
CA LYS A 111 32.19 48.04 6.63
C LYS A 111 32.24 46.55 6.97
N ALA A 112 32.84 46.18 8.10
CA ALA A 112 32.91 44.79 8.55
C ALA A 112 31.53 44.15 8.76
N ARG A 113 30.56 44.93 9.28
CA ARG A 113 29.16 44.49 9.41
C ARG A 113 28.49 44.27 8.06
N GLN A 114 28.67 45.19 7.11
CA GLN A 114 28.13 45.05 5.75
C GLN A 114 28.74 43.84 5.02
N GLU A 115 30.05 43.64 5.12
CA GLU A 115 30.74 42.48 4.55
C GLU A 115 30.24 41.17 5.18
N THR A 116 30.13 41.13 6.51
CA THR A 116 29.60 39.94 7.22
C THR A 116 28.17 39.63 6.79
N GLN A 117 27.32 40.65 6.65
CA GLN A 117 25.94 40.49 6.21
C GLN A 117 25.87 40.01 4.75
N ALA A 118 26.70 40.56 3.86
CA ALA A 118 26.79 40.15 2.47
C ALA A 118 27.26 38.69 2.33
N VAL A 119 28.30 38.30 3.07
CA VAL A 119 28.79 36.90 3.11
C VAL A 119 27.72 35.95 3.63
N ARG A 120 26.98 36.34 4.68
CA ARG A 120 25.88 35.53 5.22
C ARG A 120 24.75 35.36 4.20
N GLN A 121 24.34 36.44 3.55
CA GLN A 121 23.29 36.39 2.50
C GLN A 121 23.73 35.52 1.32
N LEU A 122 24.99 35.63 0.90
CA LEU A 122 25.54 34.79 -0.16
C LEU A 122 25.55 33.31 0.24
N ALA A 123 25.98 32.99 1.47
CA ALA A 123 25.98 31.62 1.99
C ALA A 123 24.56 31.04 2.10
N GLU A 124 23.58 31.83 2.54
CA GLU A 124 22.17 31.44 2.59
C GLU A 124 21.61 31.19 1.17
N ALA A 125 21.93 32.06 0.20
CA ALA A 125 21.52 31.90 -1.20
C ALA A 125 22.15 30.66 -1.85
N GLN A 126 23.45 30.41 -1.63
CA GLN A 126 24.13 29.20 -2.12
C GLN A 126 23.51 27.93 -1.53
N ARG A 127 23.25 27.91 -0.21
CA ARG A 127 22.60 26.78 0.45
C ARG A 127 21.20 26.52 -0.12
N LEU A 128 20.42 27.57 -0.40
CA LEU A 128 19.10 27.44 -1.02
C LEU A 128 19.21 26.87 -2.45
N ALA A 129 20.17 27.34 -3.24
CA ALA A 129 20.42 26.83 -4.59
C ALA A 129 20.83 25.34 -4.57
N ASP A 130 21.71 24.94 -3.65
CA ASP A 130 22.14 23.54 -3.50
C ASP A 130 20.98 22.64 -3.05
N LEU A 131 20.14 23.12 -2.13
CA LEU A 131 18.93 22.41 -1.71
C LEU A 131 17.95 22.24 -2.87
N GLN A 132 17.71 23.28 -3.67
CA GLN A 132 16.86 23.21 -4.86
C GLN A 132 17.41 22.23 -5.90
N LYS A 133 18.72 22.27 -6.17
CA LYS A 133 19.38 21.33 -7.10
C LYS A 133 19.26 19.88 -6.62
N THR A 134 19.47 19.66 -5.32
CA THR A 134 19.33 18.33 -4.72
C THR A 134 17.88 17.83 -4.77
N ALA A 135 16.91 18.71 -4.49
CA ALA A 135 15.50 18.39 -4.58
C ALA A 135 15.10 18.02 -6.02
N ALA A 136 15.48 18.83 -7.01
CA ALA A 136 15.22 18.55 -8.42
C ALA A 136 15.84 17.22 -8.89
N SER A 137 17.07 16.92 -8.46
CA SER A 137 17.72 15.63 -8.76
C SER A 137 16.95 14.45 -8.16
N LYS A 138 16.51 14.57 -6.91
CA LYS A 138 15.72 13.53 -6.24
C LYS A 138 14.34 13.36 -6.87
N ASP A 139 13.69 14.43 -7.26
CA ASP A 139 12.39 14.38 -7.92
C ASP A 139 12.49 13.68 -9.29
N SER A 140 13.56 13.95 -10.05
CA SER A 140 13.85 13.22 -11.30
C SER A 140 14.05 11.73 -11.04
N GLU A 141 14.86 11.37 -10.04
CA GLU A 141 15.11 9.96 -9.69
C GLU A 141 13.83 9.26 -9.22
N ILE A 142 12.97 9.94 -8.45
CA ILE A 142 11.66 9.43 -8.04
C ILE A 142 10.76 9.21 -9.26
N GLN A 143 10.76 10.12 -10.24
CA GLN A 143 10.00 9.95 -11.48
C GLN A 143 10.50 8.74 -12.29
N ASP A 144 11.82 8.59 -12.43
CA ASP A 144 12.43 7.45 -13.12
C ASP A 144 12.12 6.12 -12.43
N LEU A 145 12.22 6.06 -11.10
CA LEU A 145 11.87 4.87 -10.32
C LEU A 145 10.38 4.53 -10.43
N LYS A 146 9.50 5.54 -10.41
CA LYS A 146 8.06 5.34 -10.63
C LYS A 146 7.75 4.81 -12.02
N ALA A 147 8.42 5.33 -13.05
CA ALA A 147 8.27 4.85 -14.42
C ALA A 147 8.71 3.38 -14.56
N ARG A 148 9.87 3.03 -13.98
CA ARG A 148 10.36 1.63 -13.95
C ARG A 148 9.42 0.71 -13.18
N LEU A 149 8.89 1.14 -12.04
CA LEU A 149 7.90 0.35 -11.29
C LEU A 149 6.61 0.14 -12.08
N ALA A 150 6.14 1.16 -12.79
CA ALA A 150 4.96 1.06 -13.65
C ALA A 150 5.20 0.09 -14.83
N GLU A 151 6.38 0.15 -15.45
CA GLU A 151 6.80 -0.77 -16.52
C GLU A 151 6.87 -2.21 -16.02
N VAL A 152 7.53 -2.45 -14.89
CA VAL A 152 7.59 -3.78 -14.27
C VAL A 152 6.19 -4.29 -13.91
N ALA A 153 5.35 -3.45 -13.31
CA ALA A 153 3.98 -3.84 -12.97
C ALA A 153 3.14 -4.17 -14.22
N LEU A 154 3.31 -3.43 -15.32
CA LEU A 154 2.64 -3.71 -16.59
C LEU A 154 3.16 -5.01 -17.21
N SER A 155 4.48 -5.24 -17.22
CA SER A 155 5.08 -6.47 -17.74
C SER A 155 4.62 -7.71 -16.96
N GLN A 156 4.52 -7.61 -15.62
CA GLN A 156 4.01 -8.68 -14.78
C GLN A 156 2.53 -8.95 -15.05
N LYS A 157 1.71 -7.90 -15.17
CA LYS A 157 0.30 -8.06 -15.54
C LYS A 157 0.17 -8.75 -16.90
N LEU A 158 0.93 -8.32 -17.91
CA LEU A 158 0.91 -8.95 -19.23
C LEU A 158 1.33 -10.42 -19.16
N ALA A 159 2.43 -10.73 -18.50
CA ALA A 159 2.90 -12.11 -18.33
C ALA A 159 1.87 -13.00 -17.62
N ILE A 160 1.19 -12.49 -16.58
CA ILE A 160 0.11 -13.20 -15.89
C ILE A 160 -1.09 -13.39 -16.83
N THR A 161 -1.50 -12.36 -17.57
CA THR A 161 -2.61 -12.44 -18.52
C THR A 161 -2.33 -13.43 -19.65
N GLU A 162 -1.12 -13.43 -20.21
CA GLU A 162 -0.71 -14.38 -21.25
C GLU A 162 -0.67 -15.82 -20.71
N ALA A 163 -0.12 -16.03 -19.51
CA ALA A 163 -0.12 -17.33 -18.86
C ALA A 163 -1.55 -17.84 -18.57
N LEU A 164 -2.43 -16.97 -18.05
CA LEU A 164 -3.82 -17.30 -17.81
C LEU A 164 -4.55 -17.63 -19.12
N ALA A 165 -4.37 -16.83 -20.17
CA ALA A 165 -4.99 -17.09 -21.48
C ALA A 165 -4.56 -18.45 -22.06
N SER A 166 -3.29 -18.82 -21.91
CA SER A 166 -2.80 -20.15 -22.31
C SER A 166 -3.47 -21.27 -21.52
N VAL A 167 -3.59 -21.11 -20.19
CA VAL A 167 -4.22 -22.11 -19.31
C VAL A 167 -5.73 -22.20 -19.58
N GLU A 168 -6.40 -21.08 -19.79
CA GLU A 168 -7.83 -21.04 -20.16
C GLU A 168 -8.08 -21.76 -21.47
N LYS A 169 -7.25 -21.52 -22.49
CA LYS A 169 -7.36 -22.24 -23.78
C LYS A 169 -7.18 -23.74 -23.62
N GLN A 170 -6.15 -24.17 -22.87
CA GLN A 170 -5.93 -25.60 -22.59
C GLN A 170 -7.08 -26.23 -21.81
N ARG A 171 -7.63 -25.52 -20.82
CA ARG A 171 -8.81 -25.95 -20.07
C ARG A 171 -10.01 -26.13 -20.99
N ASP A 172 -10.28 -25.15 -21.85
CA ASP A 172 -11.44 -25.17 -22.74
C ASP A 172 -11.33 -26.28 -23.79
N GLU A 173 -10.13 -26.51 -24.35
CA GLU A 173 -9.83 -27.63 -25.25
C GLU A 173 -10.04 -28.99 -24.56
N LEU A 174 -9.52 -29.16 -23.33
CA LEU A 174 -9.71 -30.38 -22.56
C LEU A 174 -11.18 -30.60 -22.18
N GLN A 175 -11.90 -29.54 -21.82
CA GLN A 175 -13.32 -29.61 -21.48
C GLN A 175 -14.17 -30.00 -22.70
N ALA A 176 -13.87 -29.45 -23.88
CA ALA A 176 -14.51 -29.82 -25.13
C ALA A 176 -14.20 -31.28 -25.51
N SER A 177 -12.94 -31.70 -25.43
CA SER A 177 -12.53 -33.09 -25.69
C SER A 177 -13.19 -34.08 -24.74
N LEU A 178 -13.28 -33.75 -23.45
CA LEU A 178 -13.97 -34.58 -22.45
C LEU A 178 -15.46 -34.68 -22.72
N ALA A 179 -16.11 -33.57 -23.12
CA ALA A 179 -17.52 -33.56 -23.49
C ALA A 179 -17.77 -34.42 -24.73
N GLN A 180 -16.91 -34.31 -25.75
CA GLN A 180 -16.98 -35.14 -26.96
C GLN A 180 -16.80 -36.63 -26.62
N ALA A 181 -15.77 -36.99 -25.85
CA ALA A 181 -15.53 -38.38 -25.45
C ALA A 181 -16.68 -38.97 -24.63
N ARG A 182 -17.32 -38.17 -23.77
CA ARG A 182 -18.52 -38.59 -23.03
C ARG A 182 -19.70 -38.84 -23.97
N LEU A 183 -19.91 -37.98 -24.95
CA LEU A 183 -21.00 -38.14 -25.93
C LEU A 183 -20.76 -39.35 -26.83
N GLU A 184 -19.55 -39.53 -27.34
CA GLU A 184 -19.15 -40.71 -28.13
C GLU A 184 -19.34 -42.00 -27.34
N LYS A 185 -18.93 -42.02 -26.07
CA LYS A 185 -19.17 -43.16 -25.18
C LYS A 185 -20.67 -43.43 -25.00
N GLN A 186 -21.49 -42.40 -24.75
CA GLN A 186 -22.93 -42.55 -24.58
C GLN A 186 -23.60 -43.09 -25.86
N LEU A 187 -23.22 -42.57 -27.03
CA LEU A 187 -23.73 -43.05 -28.32
C LEU A 187 -23.28 -44.49 -28.61
N ALA A 188 -22.04 -44.85 -28.28
CA ALA A 188 -21.55 -46.21 -28.42
C ALA A 188 -22.30 -47.17 -27.47
N GLU A 189 -22.51 -46.79 -26.21
CA GLU A 189 -23.31 -47.57 -25.26
C GLU A 189 -24.75 -47.74 -25.71
N GLN A 190 -25.40 -46.68 -26.23
CA GLN A 190 -26.76 -46.76 -26.78
C GLN A 190 -26.82 -47.66 -28.01
N SER A 191 -25.92 -47.47 -28.99
CA SER A 191 -25.88 -48.30 -30.19
C SER A 191 -25.63 -49.78 -29.86
N LEU A 192 -24.78 -50.06 -28.87
CA LEU A 192 -24.53 -51.43 -28.42
C LEU A 192 -25.78 -52.03 -27.77
N LYS A 193 -26.48 -51.28 -26.92
CA LYS A 193 -27.74 -51.69 -26.31
C LYS A 193 -28.80 -51.97 -27.38
N GLU A 194 -29.03 -51.05 -28.30
CA GLU A 194 -30.01 -51.22 -29.39
C GLU A 194 -29.68 -52.44 -30.25
N ARG A 195 -28.41 -52.68 -30.59
CA ARG A 195 -27.99 -53.88 -31.33
C ARG A 195 -28.30 -55.16 -30.57
N TYR A 196 -28.01 -55.21 -29.27
CA TYR A 196 -28.30 -56.39 -28.46
C TYR A 196 -29.80 -56.57 -28.25
N GLU A 197 -30.58 -55.50 -28.09
CA GLU A 197 -32.04 -55.56 -27.99
C GLU A 197 -32.65 -56.13 -29.29
N VAL A 198 -32.19 -55.68 -30.45
CA VAL A 198 -32.62 -56.24 -31.75
C VAL A 198 -32.23 -57.71 -31.88
N GLN A 199 -30.98 -58.07 -31.56
CA GLN A 199 -30.54 -59.47 -31.62
C GLN A 199 -31.33 -60.38 -30.68
N LEU A 200 -31.61 -59.93 -29.46
CA LEU A 200 -32.43 -60.67 -28.50
C LEU A 200 -33.84 -60.87 -29.03
N LYS A 201 -34.47 -59.81 -29.57
CA LYS A 201 -35.78 -59.91 -30.19
C LYS A 201 -35.81 -60.88 -31.38
N ASP A 202 -34.82 -60.82 -32.26
CA ASP A 202 -34.71 -61.75 -33.39
C ASP A 202 -34.51 -63.21 -32.94
N ARG A 203 -33.78 -63.42 -31.84
CA ARG A 203 -33.61 -64.75 -31.21
C ARG A 203 -34.91 -65.22 -30.58
N ASP A 204 -35.62 -64.37 -29.85
CA ASP A 204 -36.90 -64.70 -29.23
C ASP A 204 -37.95 -65.06 -30.29
N ASP A 205 -38.05 -64.27 -31.37
CA ASP A 205 -38.94 -64.56 -32.52
C ASP A 205 -38.57 -65.90 -33.20
N ALA A 206 -37.27 -66.21 -33.30
CA ALA A 206 -36.83 -67.49 -33.85
C ALA A 206 -37.15 -68.67 -32.93
N ILE A 207 -37.00 -68.51 -31.61
CA ILE A 207 -37.39 -69.50 -30.62
C ILE A 207 -38.90 -69.73 -30.69
N GLU A 208 -39.70 -68.68 -30.82
CA GLU A 208 -41.15 -68.78 -30.96
C GLU A 208 -41.56 -69.54 -32.23
N ARG A 209 -40.97 -69.21 -33.39
CA ARG A 209 -41.21 -69.95 -34.64
C ARG A 209 -40.83 -71.43 -34.53
N LEU A 210 -39.68 -71.74 -33.92
CA LEU A 210 -39.25 -73.13 -33.71
C LEU A 210 -40.18 -73.88 -32.76
N ARG A 211 -40.70 -73.22 -31.72
CA ARG A 211 -41.71 -73.79 -30.82
C ARG A 211 -43.01 -74.09 -31.56
N ASP A 212 -43.53 -73.16 -32.36
CA ASP A 212 -44.76 -73.36 -33.15
C ASP A 212 -44.58 -74.48 -34.20
N MET A 213 -43.43 -74.49 -34.90
CA MET A 213 -43.12 -75.53 -35.89
C MET A 213 -43.01 -76.92 -35.25
N LYS A 214 -42.34 -77.03 -34.09
CA LYS A 214 -42.26 -78.28 -33.32
C LYS A 214 -43.64 -78.77 -32.89
N ALA A 215 -44.49 -77.87 -32.40
CA ALA A 215 -45.85 -78.21 -31.97
C ALA A 215 -46.73 -78.74 -33.13
N ARG A 216 -46.63 -78.13 -34.32
CA ARG A 216 -47.41 -78.54 -35.51
C ARG A 216 -46.93 -79.84 -36.14
N LEU A 217 -45.61 -80.07 -36.24
CA LEU A 217 -45.06 -81.30 -36.82
C LEU A 217 -45.28 -82.52 -35.92
N SER A 218 -45.19 -82.33 -34.60
CA SER A 218 -45.30 -83.42 -33.63
C SER A 218 -46.71 -84.02 -33.51
N THR A 219 -47.76 -83.27 -33.82
CA THR A 219 -49.15 -83.75 -33.66
C THR A 219 -49.65 -84.52 -34.89
N LYS A 220 -49.24 -84.11 -36.10
CA LYS A 220 -49.70 -84.76 -37.34
C LYS A 220 -48.87 -85.99 -37.75
N MET A 221 -47.55 -85.91 -37.62
CA MET A 221 -46.65 -87.01 -38.02
C MET A 221 -46.80 -88.25 -37.13
N VAL A 222 -47.14 -88.09 -35.85
CA VAL A 222 -47.20 -89.20 -34.89
C VAL A 222 -48.46 -90.05 -35.11
N GLY A 223 -49.62 -89.46 -35.41
CA GLY A 223 -50.83 -90.25 -35.74
C GLY A 223 -50.69 -91.04 -37.04
N GLU A 224 -50.24 -90.39 -38.12
CA GLU A 224 -50.16 -91.01 -39.46
C GLU A 224 -49.08 -92.12 -39.56
N THR A 225 -48.05 -92.10 -38.70
CA THR A 225 -46.95 -93.09 -38.76
C THR A 225 -47.33 -94.47 -38.25
N LEU A 226 -48.15 -94.58 -37.21
CA LEU A 226 -48.58 -95.89 -36.68
C LEU A 226 -49.50 -96.60 -37.68
N GLU A 227 -50.46 -95.86 -38.25
CA GLU A 227 -51.37 -96.38 -39.27
C GLU A 227 -50.64 -96.88 -40.52
N GLN A 228 -49.70 -96.09 -41.05
CA GLN A 228 -48.91 -96.50 -42.22
C GLN A 228 -48.00 -97.70 -41.92
N HIS A 229 -47.43 -97.76 -40.71
CA HIS A 229 -46.59 -98.88 -40.31
C HIS A 229 -47.38 -100.18 -40.30
N CYS A 230 -48.55 -100.20 -39.66
CA CYS A 230 -49.42 -101.38 -39.62
C CYS A 230 -49.91 -101.80 -41.01
N GLU A 231 -50.29 -100.85 -41.87
CA GLU A 231 -50.66 -101.13 -43.26
C GLU A 231 -49.52 -101.74 -44.08
N THR A 232 -48.30 -101.20 -43.92
CA THR A 232 -47.13 -101.69 -44.64
C THR A 232 -46.75 -103.11 -44.19
N GLU A 233 -46.74 -103.36 -42.88
CA GLU A 233 -46.42 -104.70 -42.33
C GLU A 233 -47.48 -105.74 -42.73
N PHE A 234 -48.76 -105.38 -42.75
CA PHE A 234 -49.81 -106.27 -43.24
C PHE A 234 -49.62 -106.60 -44.73
N ASN A 235 -49.46 -105.59 -45.59
CA ASN A 235 -49.29 -105.79 -47.03
C ASN A 235 -48.04 -106.63 -47.38
N ARG A 236 -46.99 -106.57 -46.56
CA ARG A 236 -45.78 -107.38 -46.73
C ARG A 236 -46.02 -108.88 -46.64
N ILE A 237 -46.89 -109.32 -45.74
CA ILE A 237 -47.21 -110.74 -45.52
C ILE A 237 -48.51 -111.18 -46.21
N ARG A 238 -49.33 -110.22 -46.67
CA ARG A 238 -50.66 -110.46 -47.27
C ARG A 238 -50.63 -111.54 -48.36
N ALA A 239 -49.72 -111.43 -49.33
CA ALA A 239 -49.66 -112.38 -50.44
C ALA A 239 -49.30 -113.82 -50.03
N THR A 240 -48.63 -114.01 -48.89
CA THR A 240 -48.16 -115.32 -48.42
C THR A 240 -49.04 -115.94 -47.34
N ALA A 241 -49.55 -115.13 -46.41
CA ALA A 241 -50.33 -115.60 -45.26
C ALA A 241 -51.84 -115.37 -45.41
N PHE A 242 -52.26 -114.34 -46.16
CA PHE A 242 -53.66 -113.90 -46.22
C PHE A 242 -54.08 -113.55 -47.67
N PRO A 243 -54.03 -114.50 -48.62
CA PRO A 243 -54.18 -114.23 -50.04
C PRO A 243 -55.57 -113.71 -50.44
N ARG A 244 -56.59 -113.99 -49.64
CA ARG A 244 -57.99 -113.57 -49.87
C ARG A 244 -58.47 -112.50 -48.89
N ALA A 245 -57.59 -112.01 -48.02
CA ALA A 245 -57.96 -111.02 -47.03
C ALA A 245 -57.99 -109.61 -47.60
N TYR A 246 -58.92 -108.84 -47.07
CA TYR A 246 -59.17 -107.43 -47.30
C TYR A 246 -58.69 -106.65 -46.07
N PHE A 247 -57.87 -105.63 -46.27
CA PHE A 247 -57.41 -104.72 -45.21
C PHE A 247 -57.28 -103.31 -45.78
N GLU A 248 -58.21 -102.42 -45.44
CA GLU A 248 -58.25 -101.05 -45.95
C GLU A 248 -58.76 -100.08 -44.89
N LYS A 249 -58.50 -98.79 -45.11
CA LYS A 249 -58.98 -97.72 -44.23
C LYS A 249 -60.50 -97.64 -44.23
N ASP A 250 -61.10 -97.47 -43.06
CA ASP A 250 -62.53 -97.18 -42.96
C ASP A 250 -62.79 -95.71 -43.33
N ASN A 251 -63.27 -95.50 -44.55
CA ASN A 251 -63.63 -94.18 -45.06
C ASN A 251 -65.12 -93.86 -44.90
N ASP A 252 -65.93 -94.75 -44.32
CA ASP A 252 -67.37 -94.60 -44.25
C ASP A 252 -67.84 -94.11 -42.86
N ALA A 253 -68.07 -92.80 -42.72
CA ALA A 253 -68.45 -92.17 -41.44
C ALA A 253 -69.94 -91.82 -41.33
N ARG A 254 -70.83 -92.49 -42.08
CA ARG A 254 -72.26 -92.09 -42.21
C ARG A 254 -73.06 -92.09 -40.89
N THR A 255 -72.61 -92.79 -39.86
CA THR A 255 -73.24 -92.90 -38.53
C THR A 255 -72.56 -92.06 -37.44
N GLY A 256 -71.53 -91.26 -37.80
CA GLY A 256 -70.88 -90.29 -36.91
C GLY A 256 -69.61 -90.77 -36.20
N SER A 257 -69.26 -92.05 -36.31
CA SER A 257 -67.97 -92.62 -35.89
C SER A 257 -67.41 -93.52 -37.00
N LYS A 258 -66.09 -93.70 -37.01
CA LYS A 258 -65.38 -94.55 -37.97
C LYS A 258 -64.15 -95.14 -37.27
N GLY A 259 -63.84 -96.39 -37.58
CA GLY A 259 -62.56 -96.97 -37.18
C GLY A 259 -61.42 -96.52 -38.09
N ASP A 260 -60.22 -97.02 -37.84
CA ASP A 260 -59.05 -96.71 -38.67
C ASP A 260 -58.94 -97.66 -39.86
N TYR A 261 -59.03 -98.98 -39.63
CA TYR A 261 -58.95 -100.01 -40.67
C TYR A 261 -59.97 -101.15 -40.46
N ILE A 262 -60.42 -101.76 -41.55
CA ILE A 262 -61.26 -102.96 -41.52
C ILE A 262 -60.50 -104.11 -42.16
N PHE A 263 -60.38 -105.22 -41.42
CA PHE A 263 -59.89 -106.49 -41.91
C PHE A 263 -61.04 -107.47 -42.15
N ARG A 264 -61.05 -108.18 -43.28
CA ARG A 264 -61.97 -109.29 -43.54
C ARG A 264 -61.25 -110.39 -44.30
N ASP A 265 -61.39 -111.64 -43.86
CA ASP A 265 -60.85 -112.80 -44.56
C ASP A 265 -61.97 -113.76 -44.98
N THR A 266 -61.81 -114.39 -46.14
CA THR A 266 -62.85 -115.24 -46.76
C THR A 266 -62.27 -116.57 -47.22
N ASP A 267 -63.08 -117.63 -47.10
CA ASP A 267 -62.70 -118.97 -47.54
C ASP A 267 -62.77 -119.12 -49.08
N GLU A 268 -62.50 -120.33 -49.58
CA GLU A 268 -62.55 -120.62 -51.02
C GLU A 268 -63.96 -120.48 -51.62
N SER A 269 -64.99 -120.59 -50.78
CA SER A 269 -66.42 -120.50 -51.14
C SER A 269 -67.00 -119.09 -50.96
N GLY A 270 -66.21 -118.12 -50.52
CA GLY A 270 -66.62 -116.74 -50.27
C GLY A 270 -67.33 -116.52 -48.92
N THR A 271 -67.26 -117.47 -48.00
CA THR A 271 -67.78 -117.34 -46.63
C THR A 271 -66.78 -116.55 -45.80
N GLU A 272 -67.24 -115.52 -45.07
CA GLU A 272 -66.40 -114.74 -44.16
C GLU A 272 -65.90 -115.65 -43.02
N ILE A 273 -64.58 -115.76 -42.87
CA ILE A 273 -63.93 -116.54 -41.81
C ILE A 273 -63.79 -115.68 -40.56
N VAL A 274 -63.34 -114.45 -40.74
CA VAL A 274 -63.12 -113.50 -39.66
C VAL A 274 -63.21 -112.07 -40.20
N SER A 275 -63.78 -111.19 -39.40
CA SER A 275 -63.78 -109.75 -39.64
C SER A 275 -63.36 -109.00 -38.38
N ILE A 276 -62.44 -108.05 -38.53
CA ILE A 276 -61.83 -107.31 -37.42
C ILE A 276 -61.86 -105.82 -37.71
N MET A 277 -62.42 -105.05 -36.79
CA MET A 277 -62.30 -103.60 -36.76
C MET A 277 -61.02 -103.20 -36.03
N PHE A 278 -60.17 -102.41 -36.67
CA PHE A 278 -58.94 -101.89 -36.08
C PHE A 278 -59.07 -100.41 -35.75
N GLU A 279 -58.73 -100.08 -34.51
CA GLU A 279 -58.47 -98.71 -34.06
C GLU A 279 -56.97 -98.61 -33.72
N MET A 280 -56.31 -97.57 -34.19
CA MET A 280 -54.90 -97.32 -33.97
C MET A 280 -54.72 -96.02 -33.19
N LYS A 281 -53.99 -96.08 -32.07
CA LYS A 281 -53.73 -94.91 -31.22
C LYS A 281 -52.24 -94.79 -30.92
N ASN A 282 -51.68 -93.63 -31.26
CA ASN A 282 -50.30 -93.32 -30.98
C ASN A 282 -50.20 -92.29 -29.84
N GLU A 283 -49.18 -92.41 -28.98
CA GLU A 283 -48.92 -91.43 -27.93
C GLU A 283 -48.19 -90.23 -28.54
N SER A 284 -48.83 -89.06 -28.53
CA SER A 284 -48.13 -87.80 -28.83
C SER A 284 -47.67 -87.13 -27.53
N ASP A 285 -46.41 -86.71 -27.47
CA ASP A 285 -45.76 -86.07 -26.31
C ASP A 285 -46.41 -84.73 -25.84
N ALA A 286 -47.50 -84.28 -26.48
CA ALA A 286 -47.96 -82.89 -26.38
C ALA A 286 -49.44 -82.69 -26.00
N THR A 287 -50.17 -83.71 -25.53
CA THR A 287 -51.55 -83.52 -25.06
C THR A 287 -51.65 -83.54 -23.52
N ALA A 288 -52.06 -82.41 -22.94
CA ALA A 288 -52.22 -82.22 -21.49
C ALA A 288 -53.28 -83.11 -20.82
N THR A 289 -54.12 -83.78 -21.60
CA THR A 289 -55.05 -84.82 -21.16
C THR A 289 -54.70 -86.12 -21.88
N ARG A 290 -53.94 -86.99 -21.20
CA ARG A 290 -53.65 -88.34 -21.67
C ARG A 290 -54.94 -89.18 -21.61
N LYS A 291 -55.37 -89.72 -22.76
CA LYS A 291 -56.43 -90.73 -22.82
C LYS A 291 -55.83 -92.11 -22.57
N ARG A 292 -56.56 -92.99 -21.89
CA ARG A 292 -56.17 -94.40 -21.65
C ARG A 292 -56.80 -95.30 -22.69
N ASN A 293 -56.26 -96.51 -22.86
CA ASN A 293 -56.80 -97.50 -23.80
C ASN A 293 -58.30 -97.76 -23.58
N GLU A 294 -58.74 -97.82 -22.33
CA GLU A 294 -60.15 -98.03 -21.93
C GLU A 294 -61.11 -96.97 -22.50
N ASP A 295 -60.64 -95.73 -22.69
CA ASP A 295 -61.48 -94.63 -23.17
C ASP A 295 -61.94 -94.84 -24.63
N PHE A 296 -61.23 -95.69 -25.39
CA PHE A 296 -61.50 -95.96 -26.80
C PHE A 296 -62.31 -97.25 -27.02
N LEU A 297 -62.34 -98.17 -26.05
CA LEU A 297 -62.96 -99.49 -26.24
C LEU A 297 -64.47 -99.41 -26.51
N LYS A 298 -65.17 -98.46 -25.87
CA LYS A 298 -66.62 -98.29 -26.04
C LYS A 298 -66.99 -97.81 -27.44
N GLU A 299 -66.18 -96.91 -28.01
CA GLU A 299 -66.40 -96.39 -29.36
C GLU A 299 -65.98 -97.42 -30.40
N LEU A 300 -64.86 -98.11 -30.19
CA LEU A 300 -64.39 -99.19 -31.04
C LEU A 300 -65.39 -100.36 -31.13
N ASP A 301 -65.99 -100.78 -30.00
CA ASP A 301 -67.01 -101.84 -30.02
C ASP A 301 -68.31 -101.41 -30.73
N LYS A 302 -68.65 -100.11 -30.62
CA LYS A 302 -69.75 -99.52 -31.38
C LYS A 302 -69.48 -99.60 -32.88
N ASP A 303 -68.29 -99.18 -33.32
CA ASP A 303 -67.89 -99.21 -34.73
C ASP A 303 -67.80 -100.65 -35.27
N ARG A 304 -67.29 -101.59 -34.46
CA ARG A 304 -67.30 -103.03 -34.77
C ARG A 304 -68.72 -103.52 -35.05
N THR A 305 -69.67 -103.18 -34.19
CA THR A 305 -71.07 -103.61 -34.31
C THR A 305 -71.74 -102.99 -35.54
N GLU A 306 -71.53 -101.69 -35.77
CA GLU A 306 -72.10 -100.98 -36.92
C GLU A 306 -71.57 -101.50 -38.26
N LYS A 307 -70.29 -101.90 -38.30
CA LYS A 307 -69.64 -102.42 -39.51
C LYS A 307 -69.80 -103.94 -39.67
N GLY A 308 -70.50 -104.59 -38.73
CA GLY A 308 -70.74 -106.03 -38.75
C GLY A 308 -69.45 -106.85 -38.67
N CYS A 309 -68.45 -106.37 -37.93
CA CYS A 309 -67.20 -107.09 -37.72
C CYS A 309 -67.32 -108.03 -36.50
N GLU A 310 -66.73 -109.22 -36.59
CA GLU A 310 -66.74 -110.20 -35.51
C GLU A 310 -65.93 -109.71 -34.29
N TYR A 311 -64.72 -109.20 -34.53
CA TYR A 311 -63.80 -108.73 -33.49
C TYR A 311 -63.45 -107.25 -33.64
N ALA A 312 -62.96 -106.68 -32.55
CA ALA A 312 -62.35 -105.36 -32.50
C ALA A 312 -60.95 -105.49 -31.90
N VAL A 313 -59.98 -104.79 -32.50
CA VAL A 313 -58.59 -104.76 -32.03
C VAL A 313 -58.15 -103.31 -31.93
N LEU A 314 -57.77 -102.91 -30.71
CA LEU A 314 -57.08 -101.64 -30.47
C LEU A 314 -55.57 -101.87 -30.55
N VAL A 315 -54.91 -101.23 -31.51
CA VAL A 315 -53.46 -101.18 -31.62
C VAL A 315 -53.00 -99.85 -31.01
N SER A 316 -52.37 -99.91 -29.86
CA SER A 316 -52.05 -98.71 -29.09
C SER A 316 -50.58 -98.66 -28.70
N LEU A 317 -49.99 -97.47 -28.79
CA LEU A 317 -48.73 -97.12 -28.14
C LEU A 317 -48.95 -96.28 -26.87
N LEU A 318 -50.21 -96.12 -26.42
CA LEU A 318 -50.53 -95.54 -25.12
C LEU A 318 -50.13 -96.50 -23.98
N GLU A 319 -49.94 -95.97 -22.76
CA GLU A 319 -49.61 -96.77 -21.56
C GLU A 319 -50.54 -98.02 -21.41
N PRO A 320 -50.05 -99.18 -20.94
CA PRO A 320 -50.82 -100.42 -20.81
C PRO A 320 -52.14 -100.29 -20.07
#